data_AF-A0A6I4U1E1-F1
#
_entry.id   AF-A0A6I4U1E1-F1
#
_cell.length_a   1.000
_cell.length_b   1.000
_cell.length_c   1.000
_cell.angle_alpha   90.00
_cell.angle_beta   90.00
_cell.angle_gamma   90.00
#
_symmetry.space_group_name_H-M   'P 1'
#
loop_
_entity.id
_entity.type
_entity.pdbx_description
1 polymer ?
#
loop_
_entity_poly.entity_id
_entity_poly.type
_entity_poly.pdbx_seq_one_letter_code
_entity_poly.pdbx_strand_id
1 'polypeptide(L)'
;FDFMLPLSRQAVEVLQAAKAFNPYSRLVFPSQRHVHKPLSENAVGYLYNRLIAHGRHVPHGWRSTFSTVMNERAQAQGLAGDRAIIDLMLAHIPEGVEASYNRAAYMPRRREIAQEWADLLLADMPPAMALLEGPRR
;
A
#
# COMPACT_ATOMS: atom_id res chain seq x y z
N PHE A 1 -19.04 5.18 5.07
CA PHE A 1 -17.96 4.73 5.97
C PHE A 1 -16.68 5.27 5.38
N ASP A 2 -15.97 6.13 6.11
CA ASP A 2 -14.66 6.59 5.67
C ASP A 2 -13.63 5.52 6.01
N PHE A 3 -12.99 4.98 4.97
CA PHE A 3 -11.94 3.98 5.13
C PHE A 3 -10.62 4.65 5.48
N MET A 4 -10.25 4.62 6.76
CA MET A 4 -8.96 5.13 7.22
C MET A 4 -7.93 3.99 7.28
N LEU A 5 -6.75 4.19 6.70
CA LEU A 5 -5.63 3.24 6.69
C LEU A 5 -4.35 3.94 7.20
N PRO A 6 -3.65 3.39 8.21
CA PRO A 6 -2.35 3.93 8.60
C PRO A 6 -1.31 3.70 7.51
N LEU A 7 -0.45 4.69 7.32
CA LEU A 7 0.70 4.59 6.42
C LEU A 7 1.95 4.20 7.20
N SER A 8 2.76 3.30 6.63
CA SER A 8 4.11 3.02 7.11
C SER A 8 5.05 4.20 6.82
N ARG A 9 6.22 4.21 7.46
CA ARG A 9 7.26 5.21 7.20
C ARG A 9 7.63 5.28 5.71
N GLN A 10 7.81 4.14 5.07
CA GLN A 10 8.17 4.02 3.66
C GLN A 10 7.06 4.55 2.74
N ALA A 11 5.80 4.28 3.05
CA ALA A 11 4.68 4.81 2.27
C ALA A 11 4.62 6.33 2.35
N VAL A 12 4.80 6.90 3.55
CA VAL A 12 4.89 8.36 3.74
C VAL A 12 6.05 8.94 2.94
N GLU A 13 7.21 8.30 2.96
CA GLU A 13 8.39 8.75 2.23
C GLU A 13 8.17 8.78 0.71
N VAL A 14 7.53 7.75 0.15
CA VAL A 14 7.16 7.71 -1.28
C VAL A 14 6.22 8.86 -1.64
N LEU A 15 5.24 9.16 -0.79
CA LEU A 15 4.33 10.30 -1.03
C LEU A 15 5.06 11.65 -0.96
N GLN A 16 6.01 11.79 -0.03
CA GLN A 16 6.85 12.98 0.09
C GLN A 16 7.74 13.18 -1.15
N ALA A 17 8.41 12.11 -1.60
CA ALA A 17 9.22 12.13 -2.82
C ALA A 17 8.39 12.46 -4.06
N ALA A 18 7.21 11.83 -4.21
CA ALA A 18 6.29 12.12 -5.31
C ALA A 18 5.82 13.59 -5.31
N LYS A 19 5.51 14.15 -4.14
CA LYS A 19 5.15 15.57 -4.00
C LYS A 19 6.32 16.50 -4.32
N ALA A 20 7.54 16.15 -3.89
CA ALA A 20 8.74 16.94 -4.18
C ALA A 20 9.08 16.94 -5.69
N PHE A 21 8.77 15.84 -6.39
CA PHE A 21 8.97 15.75 -7.85
C PHE A 21 8.08 16.73 -8.63
N ASN A 22 6.86 17.01 -8.15
CA ASN A 22 5.97 18.00 -8.76
C ASN A 22 5.21 18.81 -7.69
N PRO A 23 5.84 19.85 -7.13
CA PRO A 23 5.29 20.57 -5.97
C PRO A 23 4.04 21.41 -6.29
N TYR A 24 3.80 21.71 -7.57
CA TYR A 24 2.64 22.49 -8.01
C TYR A 24 1.44 21.62 -8.39
N SER A 25 1.61 20.29 -8.46
CA SER A 25 0.52 19.38 -8.76
C SER A 25 -0.46 19.28 -7.58
N ARG A 26 -1.76 19.34 -7.87
CA ARG A 26 -2.81 19.03 -6.89
C ARG A 26 -2.94 17.53 -6.60
N LEU A 27 -2.37 16.68 -7.46
CA LEU A 27 -2.41 15.23 -7.36
C LEU A 27 -1.01 14.70 -7.02
N VAL A 28 -0.94 13.69 -6.14
CA VAL A 28 0.33 13.04 -5.80
C VAL A 28 0.91 12.29 -7.00
N PHE A 29 0.07 11.59 -7.76
CA PHE A 29 0.44 10.85 -8.96
C PHE A 29 -0.40 11.34 -10.16
N PRO A 30 0.02 12.44 -10.83
CA PRO A 30 -0.67 12.95 -12.00
C PRO A 30 -0.37 12.10 -13.25
N SER A 31 -1.27 12.12 -14.23
CA SER A 31 -1.03 11.57 -15.56
C SER A 31 0.04 12.36 -16.29
N GLN A 32 0.95 11.66 -16.99
CA GLN A 32 1.98 12.30 -17.81
C GLN A 32 1.41 13.12 -18.97
N ARG A 33 0.27 12.69 -19.54
CA ARG A 33 -0.36 13.38 -20.69
C ARG A 33 -1.28 14.53 -20.27
N HIS A 34 -1.94 14.39 -19.12
CA HIS A 34 -2.90 15.35 -18.61
C HIS A 34 -2.66 15.58 -17.12
N VAL A 35 -1.81 16.55 -16.79
CA VAL A 35 -1.32 16.80 -15.41
C VAL A 35 -2.41 17.06 -14.37
N HIS A 36 -3.62 17.42 -14.79
CA HIS A 36 -4.78 17.65 -13.94
C HIS A 36 -5.64 16.39 -13.71
N LYS A 37 -5.28 15.25 -14.32
CA LYS A 37 -5.94 13.96 -14.17
C LYS A 37 -5.05 12.99 -13.40
N PRO A 38 -5.61 12.05 -12.61
CA PRO A 38 -4.82 11.03 -11.94
C PRO A 38 -4.13 10.10 -12.93
N LEU A 39 -3.04 9.48 -12.50
CA LEU A 39 -2.41 8.35 -13.18
C LEU A 39 -3.45 7.26 -13.43
N SER A 40 -3.51 6.71 -14.64
CA SER A 40 -4.45 5.64 -14.96
C SER A 40 -3.95 4.29 -14.43
N GLU A 41 -4.89 3.39 -14.13
CA GLU A 41 -4.58 2.01 -13.78
C GLU A 41 -3.71 1.33 -14.85
N ASN A 42 -4.05 1.54 -16.12
CA ASN A 42 -3.30 1.00 -17.26
C ASN A 42 -1.83 1.46 -17.25
N ALA A 43 -1.53 2.69 -16.84
CA ALA A 43 -0.16 3.17 -16.77
C ALA A 43 0.69 2.35 -15.77
N VAL A 44 0.10 1.99 -14.63
CA VAL A 44 0.75 1.11 -13.65
C VAL A 44 0.86 -0.32 -14.21
N GLY A 45 -0.18 -0.83 -14.87
CA GLY A 45 -0.14 -2.15 -15.52
C GLY A 45 0.98 -2.25 -16.58
N TYR A 46 1.12 -1.26 -17.44
CA TYR A 46 2.19 -1.21 -18.44
C TYR A 46 3.59 -1.15 -17.80
N LEU A 47 3.75 -0.43 -16.68
CA LEU A 47 5.00 -0.41 -15.94
C LEU A 47 5.36 -1.82 -15.43
N TYR A 48 4.39 -2.54 -14.86
CA TYR A 48 4.57 -3.92 -14.42
C TYR A 48 4.99 -4.81 -15.57
N ASN A 49 4.29 -4.76 -16.71
CA ASN A 49 4.63 -5.58 -17.89
C ASN A 49 6.04 -5.31 -18.42
N ARG A 50 6.57 -4.09 -18.24
CA ARG A 50 7.92 -3.71 -18.67
C ARG A 50 9.00 -4.16 -17.68
N LEU A 51 8.75 -4.05 -16.38
CA LEU A 51 9.75 -4.31 -15.33
C LEU A 51 9.74 -5.75 -14.83
N ILE A 52 8.57 -6.37 -14.77
CA ILE A 52 8.33 -7.70 -14.24
C ILE A 52 7.79 -8.52 -15.41
N ALA A 53 8.48 -9.60 -15.78
CA ALA A 53 8.11 -10.42 -16.92
C ALA A 53 6.59 -10.68 -16.98
N HIS A 54 6.02 -10.43 -18.16
CA HIS A 54 4.58 -10.39 -18.40
C HIS A 54 3.85 -11.56 -17.73
N GLY A 55 2.84 -11.25 -16.92
CA GLY A 55 1.99 -12.26 -16.27
C GLY A 55 2.50 -12.82 -14.93
N ARG A 56 3.65 -12.39 -14.40
CA ARG A 56 4.12 -12.83 -13.07
C ARG A 56 3.46 -12.09 -11.90
N HIS A 57 3.14 -10.80 -12.09
CA HIS A 57 2.47 -9.99 -11.06
C HIS A 57 1.74 -8.79 -11.66
N VAL A 58 0.74 -8.29 -10.95
CA VAL A 58 -0.12 -7.17 -11.36
C VAL A 58 -0.43 -6.27 -10.15
N PRO A 59 -0.83 -5.00 -10.33
CA PRO A 59 -1.01 -4.08 -9.22
C PRO A 59 -2.00 -4.56 -8.16
N HIS A 60 -3.15 -5.11 -8.56
CA HIS A 60 -4.14 -5.64 -7.62
C HIS A 60 -3.67 -6.91 -6.88
N GLY A 61 -2.70 -7.64 -7.45
CA GLY A 61 -2.12 -8.84 -6.84
C GLY A 61 -1.47 -8.58 -5.48
N TRP A 62 -0.99 -7.36 -5.23
CA TRP A 62 -0.40 -6.98 -3.95
C TRP A 62 -1.36 -7.08 -2.77
N ARG A 63 -2.67 -6.92 -3.00
CA ARG A 63 -3.68 -7.05 -1.94
C ARG A 63 -3.82 -8.51 -1.51
N SER A 64 -3.82 -9.43 -2.47
CA SER A 64 -3.81 -10.87 -2.21
C SER A 64 -2.52 -11.29 -1.53
N THR A 65 -1.36 -10.82 -2.01
CA THR A 65 -0.06 -11.12 -1.40
C THR A 65 0.01 -10.60 0.05
N PHE A 66 -0.45 -9.37 0.30
CA PHE A 66 -0.54 -8.82 1.66
C PHE A 66 -1.40 -9.71 2.56
N SER A 67 -2.60 -10.09 2.10
CA SER A 67 -3.50 -10.96 2.86
C SER A 67 -2.84 -12.28 3.22
N THR A 68 -2.31 -13.00 2.23
CA THR A 68 -1.70 -14.32 2.45
C THR A 68 -0.50 -14.24 3.38
N VAL A 69 0.47 -13.38 3.06
CA VAL A 69 1.75 -13.32 3.80
C VAL A 69 1.53 -12.84 5.24
N MET A 70 0.71 -11.81 5.46
CA MET A 70 0.51 -11.29 6.81
C MET A 70 -0.31 -12.25 7.67
N ASN A 71 -1.25 -12.99 7.09
CA ASN A 71 -1.99 -14.03 7.83
C ASN A 71 -1.10 -15.21 8.22
N GLU A 72 -0.25 -15.69 7.31
CA GLU A 72 0.71 -16.78 7.62
C GLU A 72 1.69 -16.36 8.73
N ARG A 73 2.20 -15.13 8.68
CA ARG A 73 3.08 -14.59 9.71
C ARG A 73 2.37 -14.44 11.05
N ALA A 74 1.15 -13.91 11.06
CA ALA A 74 0.35 -13.81 12.27
C ALA A 74 0.11 -15.19 12.89
N GLN A 75 -0.21 -16.20 12.08
CA GLN A 75 -0.35 -17.58 12.54
C GLN A 75 0.94 -18.13 13.17
N ALA A 76 2.08 -17.95 12.50
CA ALA A 76 3.38 -18.42 12.99
C ALA A 76 3.80 -17.74 14.32
N GLN A 77 3.35 -16.52 14.57
CA GLN A 77 3.64 -15.75 15.79
C GLN A 77 2.61 -15.98 16.91
N GLY A 78 1.59 -16.84 16.69
CA GLY A 78 0.51 -17.05 17.66
C GLY A 78 -0.47 -15.88 17.75
N LEU A 79 -0.51 -15.01 16.74
CA LEU A 79 -1.37 -13.83 16.64
C LEU A 79 -2.58 -14.07 15.71
N ALA A 80 -3.21 -15.24 15.77
CA ALA A 80 -4.33 -15.60 14.88
C ALA A 80 -5.49 -14.57 14.90
N GLY A 81 -5.64 -13.81 16.00
CA GLY A 81 -6.60 -12.70 16.11
C GLY A 81 -6.35 -11.53 15.14
N ASP A 82 -5.15 -11.41 14.56
CA ASP A 82 -4.84 -10.37 13.57
C ASP A 82 -5.58 -10.56 12.25
N ARG A 83 -6.17 -11.74 11.99
CA ARG A 83 -6.94 -12.01 10.76
C ARG A 83 -7.99 -10.93 10.50
N ALA A 84 -8.80 -10.61 11.51
CA ALA A 84 -9.84 -9.60 11.40
C ALA A 84 -9.26 -8.20 11.14
N ILE A 85 -8.09 -7.90 11.70
CA ILE A 85 -7.40 -6.61 11.53
C ILE A 85 -6.83 -6.49 10.11
N ILE A 86 -6.27 -7.58 9.58
CA ILE A 86 -5.75 -7.67 8.20
C ILE A 86 -6.89 -7.51 7.19
N ASP A 87 -8.03 -8.18 7.41
CA ASP A 87 -9.23 -8.04 6.56
C ASP A 87 -9.78 -6.61 6.60
N LEU A 88 -9.82 -5.98 7.79
CA LEU A 88 -10.15 -4.56 7.92
C LEU A 88 -9.17 -3.66 7.14
N MET A 89 -7.87 -3.93 7.13
CA MET A 89 -6.88 -3.17 6.33
C MET A 89 -7.06 -3.33 4.83
N LEU A 90 -7.77 -4.36 4.38
CA LEU A 90 -8.19 -4.54 3.00
C LEU A 90 -9.54 -3.87 2.70
N ALA A 91 -10.10 -3.08 3.61
CA ALA A 91 -11.45 -2.52 3.46
C ALA A 91 -12.53 -3.60 3.24
N HIS A 92 -12.25 -4.84 3.67
CA HIS A 92 -13.28 -5.87 3.74
C HIS A 92 -14.09 -5.55 4.99
N ILE A 93 -15.26 -4.96 4.78
CA ILE A 93 -16.19 -4.63 5.87
C ILE A 93 -16.81 -5.95 6.33
N PRO A 94 -16.76 -6.29 7.63
CA PRO A 94 -17.43 -7.47 8.13
C PRO A 94 -18.92 -7.40 7.82
N GLU A 95 -19.51 -8.50 7.38
CA GLU A 95 -20.96 -8.58 7.15
C GLU A 95 -21.67 -9.08 8.43
N GLY A 96 -22.94 -8.70 8.58
CA GLY A 96 -23.79 -9.22 9.66
C GLY A 96 -23.78 -8.42 10.97
N VAL A 97 -24.33 -9.03 12.01
CA VAL A 97 -24.62 -8.38 13.30
C VAL A 97 -23.35 -7.93 14.03
N GLU A 98 -22.23 -8.62 13.85
CA GLU A 98 -20.97 -8.28 14.52
C GLU A 98 -20.41 -6.91 14.08
N ALA A 99 -20.61 -6.55 12.80
CA ALA A 99 -20.19 -5.26 12.24
C ALA A 99 -20.94 -4.06 12.84
N SER A 100 -22.16 -4.26 13.34
CA SER A 100 -22.96 -3.19 13.95
C SER A 100 -22.51 -2.87 15.39
N TYR A 101 -21.87 -3.82 16.08
CA TYR A 101 -21.39 -3.68 17.46
C TYR A 101 -19.88 -3.43 17.56
N ASN A 102 -19.06 -4.05 16.71
CA ASN A 102 -17.61 -3.93 16.78
C ASN A 102 -17.09 -2.69 16.04
N ARG A 103 -17.03 -1.56 16.75
CA ARG A 103 -16.48 -0.29 16.24
C ARG A 103 -14.98 -0.12 16.49
N ALA A 104 -14.29 -1.16 16.98
CA ALA A 104 -12.88 -1.05 17.28
C ALA A 104 -12.08 -0.90 15.97
N ALA A 105 -11.37 0.22 15.83
CA ALA A 105 -10.60 0.51 14.62
C ALA A 105 -9.20 -0.16 14.61
N TYR A 106 -8.79 -0.76 15.73
CA TYR A 106 -7.49 -1.43 15.94
C TYR A 106 -6.27 -0.63 15.45
N MET A 107 -6.34 0.71 15.51
CA MET A 107 -5.35 1.59 14.88
C MET A 107 -3.90 1.34 15.32
N PRO A 108 -3.58 1.07 16.61
CA PRO A 108 -2.23 0.71 17.01
C PRO A 108 -1.71 -0.52 16.27
N ARG A 109 -2.44 -1.64 16.29
CA ARG A 109 -2.02 -2.87 15.61
C ARG A 109 -1.99 -2.72 14.09
N ARG A 110 -2.91 -1.97 13.50
CA ARG A 110 -2.89 -1.66 12.05
C ARG A 110 -1.63 -0.89 11.64
N ARG A 111 -1.12 0.02 12.48
CA ARG A 111 0.15 0.71 12.22
C ARG A 111 1.32 -0.26 12.27
N GLU A 112 1.33 -1.16 13.25
CA GLU A 112 2.37 -2.20 13.37
C GLU A 112 2.37 -3.10 12.14
N ILE A 113 1.21 -3.67 11.76
CA ILE A 113 1.08 -4.53 10.56
C ILE A 113 1.49 -3.78 9.29
N ALA A 114 1.08 -2.51 9.13
CA ALA A 114 1.49 -1.70 7.98
C ALA A 114 3.02 -1.51 7.93
N GLN A 115 3.65 -1.32 9.09
CA GLN A 115 5.09 -1.16 9.19
C GLN A 115 5.83 -2.48 8.95
N GLU A 116 5.39 -3.59 9.55
CA GLU A 116 5.93 -4.93 9.33
C GLU A 116 5.91 -5.31 7.86
N TRP A 117 4.79 -5.03 7.17
CA TRP A 117 4.66 -5.27 5.74
C TRP A 117 5.65 -4.44 4.90
N ALA A 118 5.79 -3.16 5.23
CA ALA A 118 6.71 -2.28 4.51
C ALA A 118 8.18 -2.65 4.75
N ASP A 119 8.54 -3.02 5.99
CA ASP A 119 9.88 -3.48 6.35
C ASP A 119 10.21 -4.79 5.61
N LEU A 120 9.25 -5.72 5.50
CA LEU A 120 9.44 -6.97 4.74
C LEU A 120 9.78 -6.72 3.26
N LEU A 121 9.18 -5.71 2.63
CA LEU A 121 9.35 -5.43 1.21
C LEU A 121 10.56 -4.55 0.90
N LEU A 122 10.93 -3.65 1.81
CA LEU A 122 11.80 -2.51 1.51
C LEU A 122 12.99 -2.36 2.47
N ALA A 123 13.25 -3.34 3.36
CA ALA A 123 14.35 -3.26 4.34
C ALA A 123 15.70 -2.85 3.73
N ASP A 124 16.03 -3.40 2.57
CA ASP A 124 17.32 -3.19 1.89
C ASP A 124 17.23 -2.19 0.73
N MET A 125 16.10 -1.49 0.60
CA MET A 125 15.89 -0.52 -0.49
C MET A 125 16.40 0.86 -0.07
N PRO A 126 16.97 1.64 -1.01
CA PRO A 126 17.33 3.02 -0.72
C PRO A 126 16.09 3.86 -0.37
N PRO A 127 16.28 4.97 0.38
CA PRO A 127 15.20 5.91 0.67
C PRO A 127 14.51 6.39 -0.61
N ALA A 128 13.19 6.55 -0.57
CA ALA A 128 12.40 6.99 -1.73
C ALA A 128 12.88 8.35 -2.27
N MET A 129 13.46 9.20 -1.41
CA MET A 129 14.03 10.49 -1.83
C MET A 129 15.22 10.34 -2.81
N ALA A 130 15.96 9.22 -2.76
CA ALA A 130 17.04 8.96 -3.71
C ALA A 130 16.54 8.87 -5.17
N LEU A 131 15.24 8.62 -5.38
CA LEU A 131 14.63 8.63 -6.72
C LEU A 131 14.68 10.01 -7.39
N LEU A 132 14.84 11.09 -6.62
CA LEU A 132 14.92 12.46 -7.16
C LEU A 132 16.28 12.79 -7.78
N GLU A 133 17.32 12.07 -7.38
CA GLU A 133 18.72 12.31 -7.77
C GLU A 133 19.14 11.44 -8.96
N GLY A 134 18.35 10.42 -9.31
CA GLY A 134 18.62 9.51 -10.41
C GLY A 134 18.56 10.17 -11.79
N PRO A 135 19.16 9.54 -12.82
CA PRO A 135 19.14 10.07 -14.18
C PRO A 135 17.70 10.22 -14.68
N ARG A 136 17.30 11.45 -15.01
CA ARG A 136 16.03 11.77 -15.66
C ARG A 136 16.08 11.20 -17.08
N ARG A 137 15.47 10.04 -17.29
CA ARG A 137 15.29 9.45 -18.63
C ARG A 137 14.02 9.98 -19.28
#